data_AF-A0A3N0GXQ6-F1
#
_entry.id   AF-A0A3N0GXQ6-F1
#
_cell.length_a   1.000
_cell.length_b   1.000
_cell.length_c   1.000
_cell.angle_alpha   90.00
_cell.angle_beta   90.00
_cell.angle_gamma   90.00
#
_symmetry.space_group_name_H-M   'P 1'
#
loop_
_entity.id
_entity.type
_entity.pdbx_description
1 polymer ?
#
loop_
_entity_poly.entity_id
_entity_poly.type
_entity_poly.pdbx_seq_one_letter_code
_entity_poly.pdbx_strand_id
1 'polypeptide(L)'
;MDLIDTYLDDLAARLRVGPARSRRFLVEAEEHLRDTVAREVAAGAAEPDAERVAIERFGTVRQVARAANGPVLARLTPLALGGAQLAAVGSATVLAGTLLSRLVAAVTSTTATFGFPHDTVASASQVAHWLAVQPGAADWPAAAASENAADTLVLRGGFALLCLLASLGVLWLLRRRTSAPADGVVPAIGMTAFGGAAAFLLLAGFTDSRTPFEWGRGLLLSDASVALVVAAAYAVVLLRRVQTPDVAPAPR
;
A
#
# COMPACT_ATOMS: atom_id res chain seq x y z
N MET A 1 3.10 23.29 41.63
CA MET A 1 2.97 23.23 40.17
C MET A 1 3.51 24.55 39.67
N ASP A 2 4.69 24.50 39.07
CA ASP A 2 5.41 25.70 38.62
C ASP A 2 4.94 26.15 37.23
N LEU A 3 5.51 27.24 36.71
CA LEU A 3 5.11 27.75 35.38
C LEU A 3 5.50 26.79 34.26
N ILE A 4 6.57 26.01 34.45
CA ILE A 4 7.05 25.03 33.47
C ILE A 4 6.08 23.86 33.38
N ASP A 5 5.62 23.31 34.51
CA ASP A 5 4.64 22.22 34.55
C ASP A 5 3.38 22.60 33.76
N THR A 6 2.85 23.81 34.02
CA THR A 6 1.66 24.34 33.34
C THR A 6 1.90 24.48 31.84
N TYR A 7 3.08 24.97 31.44
CA TYR A 7 3.46 25.09 30.04
C TYR A 7 3.55 23.73 29.34
N LEU A 8 4.12 22.72 30.00
CA LEU A 8 4.28 21.37 29.47
C LEU A 8 2.93 20.65 29.35
N ASP A 9 2.01 20.84 30.30
CA ASP A 9 0.64 20.32 30.22
C ASP A 9 -0.11 20.90 29.03
N ASP A 10 -0.04 22.22 28.84
CA ASP A 10 -0.64 22.91 27.69
C ASP A 10 -0.02 22.47 26.35
N LEU A 11 1.28 22.23 26.34
CA LEU A 11 2.01 21.71 25.18
C LEU A 11 1.60 20.27 24.88
N ALA A 12 1.53 19.41 25.89
CA ALA A 12 1.09 18.03 25.77
C ALA A 12 -0.31 17.94 25.16
N ALA A 13 -1.24 18.80 25.60
CA ALA A 13 -2.60 18.86 25.05
C ALA A 13 -2.66 19.28 23.57
N ARG A 14 -1.60 19.92 23.03
CA ARG A 14 -1.55 20.45 21.66
C ARG A 14 -0.65 19.66 20.72
N LEU A 15 0.16 18.75 21.25
CA LEU A 15 0.97 17.83 20.46
C LEU A 15 0.06 16.79 19.76
N ARG A 16 0.28 16.64 18.46
CA ARG A 16 -0.45 15.71 17.58
C ARG A 16 0.52 14.73 16.92
N VAL A 17 1.54 14.33 17.68
CA VAL A 17 2.54 13.32 17.29
C VAL A 17 2.28 12.03 18.06
N GLY A 18 2.85 10.91 17.62
CA GLY A 18 2.66 9.62 18.30
C GLY A 18 3.13 9.65 19.78
N PRO A 19 2.55 8.80 20.65
CA PRO A 19 2.73 8.90 22.11
C PRO A 19 4.19 8.76 22.56
N ALA A 20 4.98 7.90 21.92
CA ALA A 20 6.41 7.77 22.22
C ALA A 20 7.19 9.05 21.88
N ARG A 21 6.90 9.66 20.73
CA ARG A 21 7.53 10.90 20.29
C ARG A 21 7.08 12.10 21.13
N SER A 22 5.81 12.13 21.52
CA SER A 22 5.27 13.16 22.42
C SER A 22 5.98 13.12 23.77
N ARG A 23 6.12 11.94 24.38
CA ARG A 23 6.86 11.78 25.63
C ARG A 23 8.31 12.21 25.51
N ARG A 24 9.02 11.76 24.48
CA ARG A 24 10.41 12.16 24.25
C ARG A 24 10.54 13.68 24.07
N PHE A 25 9.67 14.28 23.26
CA PHE A 25 9.68 15.72 23.03
C PHE A 25 9.38 16.53 24.30
N LEU A 26 8.47 16.07 25.16
CA LEU A 26 8.17 16.74 26.42
C LEU A 26 9.35 16.64 27.40
N VAL A 27 10.02 15.49 27.49
CA VAL A 27 11.24 15.33 28.31
C VAL A 27 12.36 16.25 27.81
N GLU A 28 12.61 16.28 26.50
CA GLU A 28 13.63 17.16 25.91
C GLU A 28 13.28 18.65 26.11
N ALA A 29 11.99 19.01 26.03
CA ALA A 29 11.53 20.38 26.28
C ALA A 29 11.67 20.77 27.75
N GLU A 30 11.32 19.88 28.68
CA GLU A 30 11.49 20.07 30.12
C GLU A 30 12.96 20.29 30.48
N GLU A 31 13.85 19.42 30.01
CA GLU A 31 15.29 19.52 30.22
C GLU A 31 15.81 20.89 29.75
N HIS A 32 15.45 21.30 28.54
CA HIS A 32 15.90 22.58 27.99
C HIS A 32 15.37 23.81 28.75
N LEU A 33 14.12 23.75 29.23
CA LEU A 33 13.52 24.79 30.05
C LEU A 33 14.25 24.88 31.41
N ARG A 34 14.47 23.75 32.08
CA ARG A 34 15.17 23.67 33.37
C ARG A 34 16.63 24.14 33.26
N ASP A 35 17.33 23.76 32.20
CA ASP A 35 18.70 24.25 31.92
C ASP A 35 18.74 25.76 31.67
N THR A 36 17.70 26.32 31.06
CA THR A 36 17.59 27.76 30.85
C THR A 36 17.31 28.50 32.15
N VAL A 37 16.41 27.96 32.99
CA VAL A 37 16.16 28.49 34.34
C VAL A 37 17.43 28.49 35.17
N ALA A 38 18.16 27.37 35.22
CA ALA A 38 19.40 27.27 35.98
C ALA A 38 20.44 28.32 35.58
N ARG A 39 20.55 28.63 34.28
CA ARG A 39 21.45 29.68 33.77
C ARG A 39 21.00 31.08 34.18
N GLU A 40 19.71 31.38 34.14
CA GLU A 40 19.18 32.70 34.53
C GLU A 40 19.29 32.90 36.05
N VAL A 41 19.05 31.86 36.85
CA VAL A 41 19.26 31.90 38.31
C VAL A 41 20.74 32.10 38.63
N ALA A 42 21.65 31.40 37.94
CA ALA A 42 23.10 31.61 38.09
C ALA A 42 23.54 33.03 37.69
N ALA A 43 22.81 33.69 36.79
CA ALA A 43 22.99 35.09 36.42
C ALA A 43 22.37 36.10 37.43
N GLY A 44 21.74 35.60 38.50
CA GLY A 44 21.19 36.41 39.59
C GLY A 44 19.69 36.72 39.47
N ALA A 45 18.97 36.10 38.54
CA ALA A 45 17.51 36.23 38.47
C ALA A 45 16.82 35.47 39.60
N ALA A 46 15.70 35.99 40.09
CA ALA A 46 14.80 35.22 40.94
C ALA A 46 14.17 34.08 40.14
N GLU A 47 14.00 32.91 40.76
CA GLU A 47 13.49 31.70 40.11
C GLU A 47 12.16 31.90 39.34
N PRO A 48 11.13 32.61 39.85
CA PRO A 48 9.89 32.83 39.10
C PRO A 48 10.06 33.69 37.84
N ASP A 49 11.03 34.61 37.84
CA ASP A 49 11.33 35.44 36.68
C ASP A 49 12.23 34.67 35.69
N ALA A 50 13.13 33.83 36.18
CA ALA A 50 13.92 32.90 35.39
C ALA A 50 13.03 31.93 34.58
N GLU A 51 11.98 31.38 35.20
CA GLU A 51 10.99 30.55 34.51
C GLU A 51 10.27 31.29 33.39
N ARG A 52 9.85 32.53 33.64
CA ARG A 52 9.17 33.35 32.63
C ARG A 52 10.08 33.64 31.44
N VAL A 53 11.34 34.00 31.70
CA VAL A 53 12.35 34.22 30.65
C VAL A 53 12.64 32.94 29.87
N ALA A 54 12.73 31.79 30.55
CA ALA A 54 12.92 30.51 29.88
C ALA A 54 11.75 30.19 28.92
N ILE A 55 10.51 30.37 29.36
CA ILE A 55 9.31 30.17 28.52
C ILE A 55 9.27 31.15 27.34
N GLU A 56 9.56 32.43 27.57
CA GLU A 56 9.58 33.45 26.51
C GLU A 56 10.63 33.13 25.44
N ARG A 57 11.83 32.68 25.85
CA ARG A 57 12.89 32.27 24.91
C ARG A 57 12.58 30.98 24.18
N PHE A 58 11.95 30.01 24.86
CA PHE A 58 11.55 28.75 24.24
C PHE A 58 10.42 28.94 23.22
N GLY A 59 9.56 29.94 23.47
CA GLY A 59 8.50 30.38 22.58
C GLY A 59 7.12 29.94 23.03
N THR A 60 6.08 30.49 22.39
CA THR A 60 4.69 30.20 22.79
C THR A 60 4.36 28.74 22.53
N VAL A 61 3.51 28.16 23.38
CA VAL A 61 3.01 26.78 23.22
C VAL A 61 2.50 26.52 21.80
N ARG A 62 1.83 27.50 21.18
CA ARG A 62 1.29 27.37 19.81
C ARG A 62 2.39 27.29 18.74
N GLN A 63 3.47 28.05 18.88
CA GLN A 63 4.60 28.03 17.95
C GLN A 63 5.36 26.70 18.05
N VAL A 64 5.69 26.30 19.28
CA VAL A 64 6.42 25.05 19.56
C VAL A 64 5.59 23.85 19.11
N ALA A 65 4.30 23.79 19.47
CA ALA A 65 3.41 22.72 19.02
C ALA A 65 3.29 22.68 17.48
N ARG A 66 3.20 23.83 16.80
CA ARG A 66 3.13 23.87 15.33
C ARG A 66 4.41 23.33 14.69
N ALA A 67 5.58 23.72 15.21
CA ALA A 67 6.86 23.22 14.73
C ALA A 67 6.99 21.71 14.95
N ALA A 68 6.66 21.23 16.15
CA ALA A 68 6.71 19.82 16.51
C ALA A 68 5.73 18.96 15.70
N ASN A 69 4.53 19.49 15.41
CA ASN A 69 3.48 18.78 14.69
C ASN A 69 3.78 18.58 13.20
N GLY A 70 4.68 19.38 12.61
CA GLY A 70 5.06 19.34 11.21
C GLY A 70 3.89 19.61 10.24
N PRO A 71 4.17 19.60 8.91
CA PRO A 71 3.13 19.75 7.91
C PRO A 71 2.21 18.52 7.86
N VAL A 72 0.91 18.71 7.63
CA VAL A 72 -0.08 17.63 7.48
C VAL A 72 0.33 16.62 6.40
N LEU A 73 0.97 17.08 5.32
CA LEU A 73 1.51 16.24 4.25
C LEU A 73 2.54 15.20 4.72
N ALA A 74 3.31 15.49 5.77
CA ALA A 74 4.25 14.51 6.33
C ALA A 74 3.51 13.32 6.98
N ARG A 75 2.25 13.51 7.41
CA ARG A 75 1.41 12.44 7.98
C ARG A 75 0.78 11.56 6.91
N LEU A 76 0.60 12.09 5.70
CA LEU A 76 0.08 11.34 4.56
C LEU A 76 1.16 10.51 3.87
N THR A 77 2.43 10.85 4.08
CA THR A 77 3.58 10.15 3.50
C THR A 77 3.58 8.64 3.75
N PRO A 78 3.43 8.13 5.00
CA PRO A 78 3.40 6.69 5.23
C PRO A 78 2.21 6.01 4.54
N LEU A 79 1.04 6.66 4.52
CA LEU A 79 -0.14 6.18 3.79
C LEU A 79 0.11 6.13 2.28
N ALA A 80 0.75 7.17 1.72
CA ALA A 80 1.09 7.24 0.31
C ALA A 80 2.14 6.18 -0.08
N LEU A 81 3.14 5.94 0.79
CA LEU A 81 4.12 4.87 0.60
C LEU A 81 3.45 3.48 0.65
N GLY A 82 2.60 3.23 1.64
CA GLY A 82 1.86 1.98 1.76
C GLY A 82 0.92 1.75 0.59
N GLY A 83 0.18 2.79 0.19
CA GLY A 83 -0.72 2.76 -0.97
C GLY A 83 0.03 2.52 -2.28
N ALA A 84 1.13 3.23 -2.52
CA ALA A 84 1.95 3.03 -3.72
C ALA A 84 2.62 1.64 -3.73
N GLN A 85 2.99 1.09 -2.57
CA GLN A 85 3.51 -0.27 -2.46
C GLN A 85 2.45 -1.31 -2.81
N LEU A 86 1.25 -1.19 -2.26
CA LEU A 86 0.13 -2.09 -2.59
C LEU A 86 -0.27 -1.98 -4.06
N ALA A 87 -0.29 -0.76 -4.61
CA ALA A 87 -0.55 -0.53 -6.03
C ALA A 87 0.52 -1.20 -6.90
N ALA A 88 1.80 -1.02 -6.59
CA ALA A 88 2.89 -1.67 -7.33
C ALA A 88 2.77 -3.21 -7.30
N VAL A 89 2.52 -3.80 -6.13
CA VAL A 89 2.37 -5.25 -6.01
C VAL A 89 1.10 -5.74 -6.72
N GLY A 90 -0.01 -5.01 -6.61
CA GLY A 90 -1.26 -5.31 -7.31
C GLY A 90 -1.09 -5.28 -8.82
N SER A 91 -0.47 -4.24 -9.36
CA SER A 91 -0.18 -4.14 -10.79
C SER A 91 0.78 -5.24 -11.27
N ALA A 92 1.83 -5.55 -10.50
CA ALA A 92 2.72 -6.67 -10.81
C ALA A 92 1.97 -8.02 -10.80
N THR A 93 1.03 -8.20 -9.88
CA THR A 93 0.18 -9.40 -9.77
C THR A 93 -0.71 -9.54 -11.00
N VAL A 94 -1.39 -8.47 -11.44
CA VAL A 94 -2.24 -8.47 -12.63
C VAL A 94 -1.42 -8.75 -13.90
N LEU A 95 -0.23 -8.15 -14.01
CA LEU A 95 0.68 -8.39 -15.13
C LEU A 95 1.16 -9.84 -15.16
N ALA A 96 1.59 -10.38 -14.01
CA ALA A 96 2.02 -11.77 -13.89
C ALA A 96 0.88 -12.75 -14.19
N GLY A 97 -0.34 -12.49 -13.72
CA GLY A 97 -1.53 -13.30 -14.04
C GLY A 97 -1.87 -13.28 -15.54
N THR A 98 -1.72 -12.12 -16.19
CA THR A 98 -1.89 -11.97 -17.65
C THR A 98 -0.86 -12.81 -18.42
N LEU A 99 0.41 -12.73 -18.04
CA LEU A 99 1.49 -13.49 -18.67
C LEU A 99 1.36 -15.00 -18.42
N LEU A 100 0.97 -15.39 -17.20
CA LEU A 100 0.72 -16.79 -16.86
C LEU A 100 -0.44 -17.35 -17.68
N SER A 101 -1.53 -16.61 -17.81
CA SER A 101 -2.68 -17.03 -18.64
C SER A 101 -2.28 -17.22 -20.10
N ARG A 102 -1.43 -16.34 -20.65
CA ARG A 102 -0.88 -16.49 -22.00
C ARG A 102 -0.03 -17.74 -22.14
N LEU A 103 0.81 -18.05 -21.15
CA LEU A 103 1.61 -19.27 -21.13
C LEU A 103 0.71 -20.51 -21.06
N VAL A 104 -0.29 -20.52 -20.17
CA VAL A 104 -1.26 -21.62 -20.04
C VAL A 104 -2.01 -21.84 -21.35
N ALA A 105 -2.50 -20.77 -21.99
CA ALA A 105 -3.17 -20.87 -23.29
C ALA A 105 -2.27 -21.45 -24.39
N ALA A 106 -0.99 -21.08 -24.41
CA ALA A 106 -0.03 -21.56 -25.39
C ALA A 106 0.28 -23.06 -25.26
N VAL A 107 0.18 -23.61 -24.05
CA VAL A 107 0.47 -25.03 -23.77
C VAL A 107 -0.80 -25.90 -23.75
N THR A 108 -1.97 -25.30 -23.48
CA THR A 108 -3.23 -26.03 -23.31
C THR A 108 -4.23 -25.70 -24.41
N SER A 109 -4.98 -24.60 -24.27
CA SER A 109 -5.96 -24.14 -25.24
C SER A 109 -6.28 -22.66 -24.99
N THR A 110 -6.21 -21.86 -26.06
CA THR A 110 -6.67 -20.46 -26.07
C THR A 110 -8.15 -20.39 -25.70
N THR A 111 -8.99 -21.26 -26.27
CA THR A 111 -10.44 -21.29 -25.97
C THR A 111 -10.71 -21.69 -24.52
N ALA A 112 -9.98 -22.65 -23.95
CA ALA A 112 -10.17 -22.99 -22.53
C ALA A 112 -9.73 -21.86 -21.57
N THR A 113 -8.88 -20.95 -22.03
CA THR A 113 -8.28 -19.90 -21.19
C THR A 113 -8.94 -18.54 -21.35
N PHE A 114 -9.34 -18.20 -22.58
CA PHE A 114 -9.90 -16.91 -22.98
C PHE A 114 -11.25 -17.03 -23.69
N GLY A 115 -11.85 -18.24 -23.63
CA GLY A 115 -13.06 -18.58 -24.35
C GLY A 115 -14.28 -17.76 -23.95
N PHE A 116 -15.26 -17.84 -24.84
CA PHE A 116 -16.55 -17.21 -24.72
C PHE A 116 -17.54 -18.15 -24.01
N PRO A 117 -18.52 -17.63 -23.24
CA PRO A 117 -19.55 -18.46 -22.62
C PRO A 117 -20.29 -19.31 -23.66
N HIS A 118 -20.67 -20.53 -23.30
CA HIS A 118 -21.22 -21.50 -24.26
C HIS A 118 -22.67 -21.21 -24.68
N ASP A 119 -23.44 -20.51 -23.84
CA ASP A 119 -24.87 -20.21 -24.07
C ASP A 119 -25.12 -18.79 -24.61
N THR A 120 -24.06 -18.04 -24.93
CA THR A 120 -24.20 -16.69 -25.51
C THR A 120 -24.22 -16.75 -27.03
N VAL A 121 -25.31 -16.26 -27.61
CA VAL A 121 -25.43 -16.13 -29.07
C VAL A 121 -24.73 -14.84 -29.49
N ALA A 122 -23.63 -14.98 -30.23
CA ALA A 122 -22.96 -13.85 -30.86
C ALA A 122 -23.81 -13.29 -32.01
N SER A 123 -23.87 -11.97 -32.15
CA SER A 123 -24.55 -11.36 -33.29
C SER A 123 -23.78 -11.63 -34.59
N ALA A 124 -24.49 -11.60 -35.73
CA ALA A 124 -23.85 -11.80 -37.04
C ALA A 124 -22.70 -10.79 -37.30
N SER A 125 -22.82 -9.56 -36.78
CA SER A 125 -21.76 -8.54 -36.91
C SER A 125 -20.53 -8.86 -36.07
N GLN A 126 -20.70 -9.42 -34.85
CA GLN A 126 -19.58 -9.85 -34.00
C GLN A 126 -18.83 -11.01 -34.64
N VAL A 127 -19.57 -12.01 -35.14
CA VAL A 127 -18.98 -13.15 -35.85
C VAL A 127 -18.20 -12.70 -37.08
N ALA A 128 -18.78 -11.82 -37.90
CA ALA A 128 -18.09 -11.27 -39.07
C ALA A 128 -16.82 -10.49 -38.69
N HIS A 129 -16.87 -9.69 -37.62
CA HIS A 129 -15.71 -8.95 -37.11
C HIS A 129 -14.59 -9.90 -36.64
N TRP A 130 -14.90 -10.86 -35.76
CA TRP A 130 -13.89 -11.79 -35.23
C TRP A 130 -13.24 -12.64 -36.32
N LEU A 131 -14.02 -13.15 -37.27
CA LEU A 131 -13.48 -13.92 -38.41
C LEU A 131 -12.64 -13.05 -39.35
N ALA A 132 -12.98 -11.75 -39.49
CA ALA A 132 -12.19 -10.82 -40.30
C ALA A 132 -10.84 -10.47 -39.64
N VAL A 133 -10.81 -10.30 -38.31
CA VAL A 133 -9.59 -9.99 -37.56
C VAL A 133 -8.71 -11.24 -37.35
N GLN A 134 -9.32 -12.42 -37.25
CA GLN A 134 -8.64 -13.71 -37.00
C GLN A 134 -8.88 -14.71 -38.14
N PRO A 135 -8.33 -14.48 -39.36
CA PRO A 135 -8.60 -15.31 -40.53
C PRO A 135 -8.07 -16.76 -40.41
N GLY A 136 -7.18 -17.03 -39.44
CA GLY A 136 -6.65 -18.36 -39.16
C GLY A 136 -7.47 -19.19 -38.17
N ALA A 137 -8.56 -18.66 -37.63
CA ALA A 137 -9.41 -19.38 -36.70
C ALA A 137 -10.30 -20.42 -37.40
N ALA A 138 -10.48 -21.59 -36.79
CA ALA A 138 -11.29 -22.68 -37.34
C ALA A 138 -12.80 -22.38 -37.31
N ASP A 139 -13.24 -21.62 -36.30
CA ASP A 139 -14.63 -21.23 -36.08
C ASP A 139 -14.69 -19.88 -35.34
N TRP A 140 -15.90 -19.31 -35.24
CA TRP A 140 -16.08 -18.02 -34.57
C TRP A 140 -15.73 -18.03 -33.08
N PRO A 141 -15.97 -19.11 -32.28
CA PRO A 141 -15.53 -19.15 -30.89
C PRO A 141 -14.01 -19.14 -30.73
N ALA A 142 -13.27 -19.85 -31.60
CA ALA A 142 -11.81 -19.80 -31.61
C ALA A 142 -11.28 -18.41 -32.02
N ALA A 143 -11.96 -17.74 -32.95
CA ALA A 143 -11.66 -16.36 -33.33
C ALA A 143 -11.85 -15.40 -32.15
N ALA A 144 -13.00 -15.46 -31.49
CA ALA A 144 -13.32 -14.65 -30.31
C ALA A 144 -12.33 -14.88 -29.15
N ALA A 145 -11.98 -16.14 -28.88
CA ALA A 145 -11.01 -16.47 -27.84
C ALA A 145 -9.60 -15.92 -28.16
N SER A 146 -9.21 -15.94 -29.43
CA SER A 146 -7.92 -15.39 -29.88
C SER A 146 -7.87 -13.87 -29.78
N GLU A 147 -8.97 -13.19 -30.11
CA GLU A 147 -9.12 -11.75 -29.91
C GLU A 147 -9.09 -11.38 -28.42
N ASN A 148 -9.86 -12.08 -27.58
CA ASN A 148 -9.82 -11.90 -26.13
C ASN A 148 -8.41 -12.11 -25.56
N ALA A 149 -7.66 -13.10 -26.06
CA ALA A 149 -6.29 -13.34 -25.63
C ALA A 149 -5.34 -12.18 -25.99
N ALA A 150 -5.54 -11.56 -27.16
CA ALA A 150 -4.79 -10.39 -27.59
C ALA A 150 -5.17 -9.14 -26.77
N ASP A 151 -6.46 -8.88 -26.60
CA ASP A 151 -6.98 -7.76 -25.83
C ASP A 151 -6.57 -7.84 -24.36
N THR A 152 -6.59 -9.03 -23.76
CA THR A 152 -6.11 -9.23 -22.40
C THR A 152 -4.63 -8.85 -22.27
N LEU A 153 -3.80 -9.19 -23.26
CA LEU A 153 -2.39 -8.81 -23.23
C LEU A 153 -2.20 -7.29 -23.38
N VAL A 154 -2.86 -6.70 -24.38
CA VAL A 154 -2.66 -5.28 -24.72
C VAL A 154 -3.31 -4.37 -23.69
N LEU A 155 -4.61 -4.55 -23.43
CA LEU A 155 -5.37 -3.66 -22.56
C LEU A 155 -5.03 -3.93 -21.10
N ARG A 156 -5.24 -5.17 -20.64
CA ARG A 156 -5.04 -5.50 -19.23
C ARG A 156 -3.56 -5.57 -18.86
N GLY A 157 -2.73 -6.25 -19.66
CA GLY A 157 -1.28 -6.32 -19.43
C GLY A 157 -0.60 -4.97 -19.59
N GLY A 158 -0.91 -4.23 -20.65
CA GLY A 158 -0.37 -2.88 -20.89
C GLY A 158 -0.76 -1.89 -19.79
N PHE A 159 -2.02 -1.86 -19.38
CA PHE A 159 -2.47 -1.01 -18.29
C PHE A 159 -1.80 -1.38 -16.95
N ALA A 160 -1.69 -2.67 -16.64
CA ALA A 160 -0.99 -3.13 -15.45
C ALA A 160 0.49 -2.71 -15.44
N LEU A 161 1.18 -2.78 -16.59
CA LEU A 161 2.56 -2.31 -16.71
C LEU A 161 2.66 -0.80 -16.47
N LEU A 162 1.77 0.01 -17.04
CA LEU A 162 1.74 1.46 -16.82
C LEU A 162 1.51 1.80 -15.34
N CYS A 163 0.54 1.15 -14.69
CA CYS A 163 0.28 1.34 -13.26
C CYS A 163 1.48 0.90 -12.39
N LEU A 164 2.16 -0.18 -12.76
CA LEU A 164 3.38 -0.63 -12.07
C LEU A 164 4.48 0.43 -12.16
N LEU A 165 4.79 0.92 -13.36
CA LEU A 165 5.82 1.94 -13.58
C LEU A 165 5.48 3.24 -12.83
N ALA A 166 4.22 3.69 -12.90
CA ALA A 166 3.77 4.86 -12.16
C ALA A 166 3.94 4.68 -10.63
N SER A 167 3.54 3.53 -10.10
CA SER A 167 3.65 3.22 -8.66
C SER A 167 5.11 3.16 -8.21
N LEU A 168 6.00 2.55 -9.02
CA LEU A 168 7.44 2.52 -8.75
C LEU A 168 8.06 3.93 -8.80
N GLY A 169 7.64 4.78 -9.74
CA GLY A 169 8.07 6.18 -9.81
C GLY A 169 7.66 6.98 -8.58
N VAL A 170 6.42 6.79 -8.10
CA VAL A 170 5.93 7.40 -6.85
C VAL A 170 6.74 6.90 -5.64
N LEU A 171 6.96 5.59 -5.54
CA LEU A 171 7.77 5.01 -4.45
C LEU A 171 9.20 5.56 -4.44
N TRP A 172 9.82 5.66 -5.62
CA TRP A 172 11.16 6.22 -5.75
C TRP A 172 11.21 7.68 -5.32
N LEU A 173 10.24 8.49 -5.74
CA LEU A 173 10.15 9.90 -5.37
C LEU A 173 9.91 10.09 -3.86
N LEU A 174 9.01 9.31 -3.28
CA LEU A 174 8.68 9.38 -1.86
C LEU A 174 9.84 8.89 -0.98
N ARG A 175 10.53 7.81 -1.36
CA ARG A 175 11.71 7.32 -0.64
C ARG A 175 12.90 8.27 -0.73
N ARG A 176 13.05 9.01 -1.83
CA ARG A 176 14.06 10.07 -1.93
C ARG A 176 13.82 11.24 -0.98
N ARG A 177 12.56 11.51 -0.65
CA ARG A 177 12.18 12.67 0.17
C ARG A 177 12.00 12.34 1.64
N THR A 178 11.96 11.05 2.00
CA THR A 178 11.51 10.62 3.33
C THR A 178 12.28 9.39 3.79
N SER A 179 12.72 9.40 5.05
CA SER A 179 13.29 8.21 5.73
C SER A 179 12.23 7.45 6.51
N ALA A 180 10.95 7.62 6.17
CA ALA A 180 9.85 7.05 6.92
C ALA A 180 9.88 5.51 6.80
N PRO A 181 9.81 4.77 7.92
CA PRO A 181 9.74 3.33 7.87
C PRO A 181 8.44 2.88 7.19
N ALA A 182 8.52 1.77 6.44
CA ALA A 182 7.35 1.19 5.79
C ALA A 182 6.33 0.72 6.85
N ASP A 183 5.07 1.11 6.66
CA ASP A 183 4.02 0.93 7.67
C ASP A 183 3.81 -0.54 8.06
N GLY A 184 3.49 -0.76 9.33
CA GLY A 184 3.31 -2.09 9.93
C GLY A 184 2.14 -2.87 9.31
N VAL A 185 1.16 -2.14 8.79
CA VAL A 185 -0.16 -2.65 8.39
C VAL A 185 -0.20 -3.20 6.96
N VAL A 186 0.75 -2.80 6.10
CA VAL A 186 0.78 -3.19 4.68
C VAL A 186 0.77 -4.71 4.48
N PRO A 187 1.54 -5.53 5.23
CA PRO A 187 1.49 -6.97 5.08
C PRO A 187 0.14 -7.60 5.44
N ALA A 188 -0.53 -7.08 6.47
CA ALA A 188 -1.86 -7.55 6.84
C ALA A 188 -2.90 -7.24 5.75
N ILE A 189 -2.90 -6.00 5.23
CA ILE A 189 -3.78 -5.60 4.12
C ILE A 189 -3.48 -6.42 2.86
N GLY A 190 -2.20 -6.59 2.52
CA GLY A 190 -1.79 -7.40 1.37
C GLY A 190 -2.28 -8.84 1.50
N MET A 191 -2.04 -9.49 2.65
CA MET A 191 -2.49 -10.85 2.90
C MET A 191 -4.00 -11.00 2.74
N THR A 192 -4.80 -10.11 3.33
CA THR A 192 -6.27 -10.21 3.28
C THR A 192 -6.82 -9.86 1.90
N ALA A 193 -6.32 -8.81 1.26
CA ALA A 193 -6.79 -8.39 -0.07
C ALA A 193 -6.45 -9.44 -1.14
N PHE A 194 -5.19 -9.89 -1.22
CA PHE A 194 -4.78 -10.89 -2.20
C PHE A 194 -5.33 -12.28 -1.86
N GLY A 195 -5.43 -12.63 -0.57
CA GLY A 195 -6.03 -13.90 -0.14
C GLY A 195 -7.52 -13.96 -0.46
N GLY A 196 -8.26 -12.88 -0.20
CA GLY A 196 -9.68 -12.75 -0.57
C GLY A 196 -9.89 -12.81 -2.09
N ALA A 197 -9.06 -12.09 -2.86
CA ALA A 197 -9.09 -12.15 -4.31
C ALA A 197 -8.79 -13.57 -4.85
N ALA A 198 -7.77 -14.24 -4.31
CA ALA A 198 -7.44 -15.61 -4.69
C ALA A 198 -8.60 -16.58 -4.39
N ALA A 199 -9.21 -16.50 -3.20
CA ALA A 199 -10.34 -17.34 -2.84
C ALA A 199 -11.55 -17.10 -3.75
N PHE A 200 -11.87 -15.83 -4.04
CA PHE A 200 -12.94 -15.46 -4.95
C PHE A 200 -12.69 -15.99 -6.38
N LEU A 201 -11.50 -15.79 -6.92
CA LEU A 201 -11.14 -16.22 -8.28
C LEU A 201 -11.06 -17.75 -8.40
N LEU A 202 -10.58 -18.45 -7.36
CA LEU A 202 -10.63 -19.92 -7.32
C LEU A 202 -12.08 -20.42 -7.33
N LEU A 203 -12.96 -19.79 -6.53
CA LEU A 203 -14.36 -20.14 -6.50
C LEU A 203 -15.03 -19.90 -7.86
N ALA A 204 -14.80 -18.72 -8.46
CA ALA A 204 -15.32 -18.37 -9.78
C ALA A 204 -14.82 -19.34 -10.88
N GLY A 205 -13.51 -19.63 -10.93
CA GLY A 205 -12.95 -20.57 -11.88
C GLY A 205 -13.45 -22.01 -11.68
N PHE A 206 -13.74 -22.40 -10.44
CA PHE A 206 -14.33 -23.70 -10.13
C PHE A 206 -15.82 -23.78 -10.49
N THR A 207 -16.60 -22.72 -10.24
CA THR A 207 -18.00 -22.67 -10.68
C THR A 207 -18.08 -22.69 -12.20
N ASP A 208 -17.20 -21.99 -12.91
CA ASP A 208 -17.11 -22.04 -14.37
C ASP A 208 -16.81 -23.46 -14.90
N SER A 209 -16.04 -24.26 -14.14
CA SER A 209 -15.77 -25.66 -14.50
C SER A 209 -17.01 -26.57 -14.42
N ARG A 210 -18.04 -26.18 -13.68
CA ARG A 210 -19.27 -26.97 -13.47
C ARG A 210 -20.47 -26.43 -14.20
N THR A 211 -20.49 -25.14 -14.45
CA THR A 211 -21.54 -24.42 -15.15
C THR A 211 -20.86 -23.45 -16.12
N PRO A 212 -20.76 -23.77 -17.43
CA PRO A 212 -19.99 -23.01 -18.43
C PRO A 212 -20.57 -21.62 -18.76
N PHE A 213 -20.88 -20.82 -17.74
CA PHE A 213 -21.53 -19.51 -17.85
C PHE A 213 -20.54 -18.34 -17.84
N GLU A 214 -19.25 -18.53 -17.53
CA GLU A 214 -18.29 -17.42 -17.41
C GLU A 214 -17.17 -17.45 -18.46
N TRP A 215 -16.44 -16.33 -18.50
CA TRP A 215 -15.31 -16.07 -19.37
C TRP A 215 -14.15 -17.01 -19.00
N GLY A 216 -13.38 -17.47 -19.99
CA GLY A 216 -12.41 -18.57 -19.87
C GLY A 216 -11.79 -18.85 -18.49
N ARG A 217 -12.16 -20.00 -17.88
CA ARG A 217 -11.62 -20.54 -16.62
C ARG A 217 -10.10 -20.42 -16.43
N GLY A 218 -9.33 -20.59 -17.50
CA GLY A 218 -7.87 -20.58 -17.41
C GLY A 218 -7.33 -19.21 -16.96
N LEU A 219 -7.99 -18.12 -17.34
CA LEU A 219 -7.67 -16.76 -16.89
C LEU A 219 -7.89 -16.63 -15.38
N LEU A 220 -9.08 -17.04 -14.90
CA LEU A 220 -9.45 -16.96 -13.48
C LEU A 220 -8.49 -17.78 -12.61
N LEU A 221 -8.19 -19.02 -13.00
CA LEU A 221 -7.29 -19.90 -12.25
C LEU A 221 -5.84 -19.40 -12.25
N SER A 222 -5.38 -18.82 -13.36
CA SER A 222 -4.04 -18.22 -13.44
C SER A 222 -3.94 -17.02 -12.49
N ASP A 223 -4.91 -16.11 -12.52
CA ASP A 223 -4.96 -14.96 -11.63
C ASP A 223 -5.04 -15.36 -10.15
N ALA A 224 -5.87 -16.36 -9.85
CA ALA A 224 -6.01 -16.89 -8.51
C ALA A 224 -4.69 -17.48 -7.99
N SER A 225 -3.95 -18.19 -8.85
CA SER A 225 -2.66 -18.78 -8.51
C SER A 225 -1.62 -17.72 -8.16
N VAL A 226 -1.52 -16.65 -8.97
CA VAL A 226 -0.58 -15.55 -8.69
C VAL A 226 -0.99 -14.79 -7.43
N ALA A 227 -2.28 -14.48 -7.27
CA ALA A 227 -2.80 -13.82 -6.06
C ALA A 227 -2.52 -14.63 -4.80
N LEU A 228 -2.65 -15.96 -4.85
CA LEU A 228 -2.36 -16.86 -3.73
C LEU A 228 -0.88 -16.83 -3.34
N VAL A 229 0.03 -16.84 -4.31
CA VAL A 229 1.49 -16.72 -4.06
C VAL A 229 1.82 -15.40 -3.38
N VAL A 230 1.22 -14.31 -3.85
CA VAL A 230 1.41 -12.97 -3.26
C VAL A 230 0.84 -12.89 -1.85
N ALA A 231 -0.35 -13.46 -1.63
CA ALA A 231 -0.96 -13.54 -0.30
C ALA A 231 -0.07 -14.33 0.68
N ALA A 232 0.48 -15.46 0.24
CA ALA A 232 1.41 -16.28 1.04
C ALA A 232 2.70 -15.51 1.37
N ALA A 233 3.26 -14.77 0.40
CA ALA A 233 4.43 -13.92 0.65
C ALA A 233 4.14 -12.85 1.72
N TYR A 234 2.98 -12.20 1.66
CA TYR A 234 2.56 -11.25 2.69
C TYR A 234 2.31 -11.91 4.06
N ALA A 235 1.74 -13.11 4.09
CA ALA A 235 1.56 -13.88 5.31
C ALA A 235 2.92 -14.20 5.97
N VAL A 236 3.92 -14.63 5.20
CA VAL A 236 5.28 -14.89 5.71
C VAL A 236 5.91 -13.62 6.28
N VAL A 237 5.79 -12.48 5.58
CA VAL A 237 6.29 -11.20 6.07
C VAL A 237 5.60 -10.79 7.38
N LEU A 238 4.28 -10.97 7.46
CA LEU A 238 3.51 -10.66 8.67
C LEU A 238 3.92 -11.55 9.84
N LEU A 239 4.04 -12.86 9.64
CA LEU A 239 4.45 -13.82 10.66
C LEU A 239 5.84 -13.51 11.20
N ARG A 240 6.81 -13.18 10.33
CA ARG A 240 8.16 -12.79 10.75
C ARG A 240 8.14 -11.57 11.66
N ARG A 241 7.31 -10.56 11.34
CA ARG A 241 7.17 -9.35 12.17
C ARG A 241 6.56 -9.64 13.54
N VAL A 242 5.62 -10.58 13.62
CA VAL A 242 5.00 -10.98 14.90
C VAL A 242 5.99 -11.77 15.76
N GLN A 243 6.85 -12.60 15.15
CA GLN A 243 7.82 -13.43 15.85
C GLN A 243 9.05 -12.68 16.35
N THR A 244 9.44 -11.59 15.69
CA THR A 244 10.48 -10.68 16.16
C THR A 244 9.84 -9.37 16.64
N PRO A 245 9.15 -9.34 17.79
CA PRO A 245 8.75 -8.07 18.37
C PRO A 245 10.02 -7.27 18.64
N ASP A 246 10.03 -5.98 18.26
CA ASP A 246 11.14 -5.07 18.54
C ASP A 246 11.44 -5.08 20.05
N VAL A 247 12.43 -5.88 20.46
CA VAL A 247 13.00 -5.79 21.80
C VAL A 247 13.76 -4.48 21.80
N ALA A 248 13.20 -3.47 22.45
CA ALA A 248 13.87 -2.19 22.63
C ALA A 248 15.29 -2.45 23.18
N PRO A 249 16.34 -1.86 22.60
CA PRO A 249 17.68 -1.99 23.15
C PRO A 249 17.64 -1.52 24.61
N ALA A 250 18.14 -2.36 25.52
CA ALA A 250 18.23 -2.03 26.93
C ALA A 250 18.97 -0.68 27.07
N PRO A 251 18.47 0.25 27.90
CA PRO A 251 19.19 1.48 28.18
C PRO A 251 20.57 1.10 28.73
N ARG A 252 21.63 1.64 28.11
CA ARG A 252 22.99 1.60 28.64
C ARG A 252 23.17 2.70 29.67
#